data_AF-A0A8B7MTZ9-F1
#
_entry.id   AF-A0A8B7MTZ9-F1
#
_cell.length_a   1.000
_cell.length_b   1.000
_cell.length_c   1.000
_cell.angle_alpha   90.00
_cell.angle_beta   90.00
_cell.angle_gamma   90.00
#
_symmetry.space_group_name_H-M   'P 1'
#
loop_
_entity.id
_entity.type
_entity.pdbx_description
1 polymer ?
#
loop_
_entity_poly.entity_id
_entity_poly.type
_entity_poly.pdbx_seq_one_letter_code
_entity_poly.pdbx_strand_id
1 'polypeptide(L)'
;MPWQAFKMHEDLDKLRDMEMFGEMGRDGVWAVMANVMDVDSLCHAFDGCAAVFHTSAFMDPGGVSGYSKPMAHMEARVAERVIESCVRTQSVRKCVFTSSLLACVWRQNSPRNRHIPTIVDENCWSDESLCRDKKLWFALGKTMAEKAAWRAARGRDLKLVAVCPALVTGPRFCRRNSTGSIAYLKGAHEMFAEGLLATVDVQKVAEAHVCVYEAMSNTACGRYICYDRIIQRAEEAAELERQLGIANRISGETPTDHPTWFKLCNRKISRLMSSRRSCTYDVYSVLYN
;
A
#
# COMPACT_ATOMS: atom_id res chain seq x y z
N MET A 1 -4.75 12.81 30.37
CA MET A 1 -5.05 11.61 31.18
C MET A 1 -6.43 10.97 30.87
N PRO A 2 -7.50 11.69 30.46
CA PRO A 2 -8.76 11.04 30.04
C PRO A 2 -8.69 10.35 28.65
N TRP A 3 -7.94 10.93 27.73
CA TRP A 3 -7.82 10.48 26.33
C TRP A 3 -7.16 9.11 26.14
N GLN A 4 -6.23 8.73 27.02
CA GLN A 4 -5.59 7.40 26.98
C GLN A 4 -6.55 6.30 27.43
N ALA A 5 -7.41 6.58 28.41
CA ALA A 5 -8.43 5.64 28.88
C ALA A 5 -9.55 5.43 27.85
N PHE A 6 -9.98 6.50 27.17
CA PHE A 6 -11.02 6.42 26.14
C PHE A 6 -10.55 5.62 24.91
N LYS A 7 -9.29 5.80 24.50
CA LYS A 7 -8.68 5.07 23.40
C LYS A 7 -8.48 3.58 23.73
N MET A 8 -8.09 3.27 24.96
CA MET A 8 -8.02 1.89 25.44
C MET A 8 -9.40 1.23 25.42
N HIS A 9 -10.47 1.97 25.74
CA HIS A 9 -11.83 1.44 25.69
C HIS A 9 -12.31 1.16 24.26
N GLU A 10 -12.09 2.06 23.30
CA GLU A 10 -12.43 1.81 21.87
C GLU A 10 -11.59 0.69 21.24
N ASP A 11 -10.30 0.61 21.59
CA ASP A 11 -9.44 -0.48 21.15
C ASP A 11 -9.94 -1.81 21.77
N LEU A 12 -10.35 -1.81 23.04
CA LEU A 12 -10.98 -2.97 23.70
C LEU A 12 -12.34 -3.34 23.11
N ASP A 13 -13.15 -2.38 22.66
CA ASP A 13 -14.45 -2.65 22.01
C ASP A 13 -14.26 -3.24 20.61
N LYS A 14 -13.28 -2.76 19.82
CA LYS A 14 -12.87 -3.40 18.55
C LYS A 14 -12.30 -4.80 18.76
N LEU A 15 -11.53 -4.99 19.84
CA LEU A 15 -11.03 -6.30 20.25
C LEU A 15 -12.19 -7.24 20.60
N ARG A 16 -13.21 -6.74 21.28
CA ARG A 16 -14.43 -7.49 21.63
C ARG A 16 -15.28 -7.85 20.41
N ASP A 17 -15.40 -6.93 19.46
CA ASP A 17 -16.06 -7.18 18.18
C ASP A 17 -15.31 -8.24 17.36
N MET A 18 -13.96 -8.26 17.41
CA MET A 18 -13.14 -9.31 16.79
C MET A 18 -13.22 -10.65 17.53
N GLU A 19 -13.29 -10.66 18.87
CA GLU A 19 -13.53 -11.86 19.68
C GLU A 19 -14.90 -12.50 19.35
N MET A 20 -15.92 -11.69 19.03
CA MET A 20 -17.21 -12.21 18.55
C MET A 20 -17.14 -12.89 17.17
N PHE A 21 -16.13 -12.60 16.35
CA PHE A 21 -15.83 -13.40 15.14
C PHE A 21 -15.03 -14.67 15.46
N GLY A 22 -14.42 -14.76 16.65
CA GLY A 22 -13.47 -15.80 17.04
C GLY A 22 -14.09 -17.13 17.47
N GLU A 23 -15.34 -17.16 17.94
CA GLU A 23 -15.91 -18.38 18.53
C GLU A 23 -16.42 -19.40 17.50
N MET A 24 -16.70 -19.00 16.26
CA MET A 24 -16.94 -19.94 15.15
C MET A 24 -16.52 -19.28 13.83
N GLY A 25 -15.36 -19.67 13.32
CA GLY A 25 -14.91 -19.25 11.99
C GLY A 25 -16.01 -19.51 10.96
N ARG A 26 -16.55 -18.44 10.35
CA ARG A 26 -17.49 -18.57 9.24
C ARG A 26 -16.70 -18.62 7.95
N ASP A 27 -17.10 -19.54 7.07
CA ASP A 27 -16.59 -19.65 5.70
C ASP A 27 -15.05 -19.77 5.59
N GLY A 28 -14.40 -20.39 6.59
CA GLY A 28 -12.95 -20.59 6.60
C GLY A 28 -12.13 -19.35 6.95
N VAL A 29 -12.71 -18.38 7.68
CA VAL A 29 -12.01 -17.20 8.18
C VAL A 29 -11.93 -17.25 9.71
N TRP A 30 -10.72 -17.02 10.25
CA TRP A 30 -10.47 -16.94 11.69
C TRP A 30 -9.83 -15.61 12.06
N ALA A 31 -10.23 -15.06 13.21
CA ALA A 31 -9.57 -13.91 13.82
C ALA A 31 -8.55 -14.42 14.84
N VAL A 32 -7.32 -13.89 14.76
CA VAL A 32 -6.25 -14.23 15.71
C VAL A 32 -5.69 -12.95 16.30
N MET A 33 -5.60 -12.93 17.61
CA MET A 33 -5.02 -11.82 18.36
C MET A 33 -3.49 -11.91 18.34
N ALA A 34 -2.83 -10.83 17.89
CA ALA A 34 -1.37 -10.77 17.84
C ALA A 34 -0.85 -9.36 18.18
N ASN A 35 0.25 -9.30 18.92
CA ASN A 35 1.01 -8.07 19.11
C ASN A 35 2.04 -7.91 17.99
N VAL A 36 1.81 -6.93 17.11
CA VAL A 36 2.67 -6.68 15.93
C VAL A 36 4.12 -6.28 16.24
N MET A 37 4.43 -5.94 17.49
CA MET A 37 5.79 -5.66 17.95
C MET A 37 6.51 -6.89 18.52
N ASP A 38 5.77 -7.95 18.82
CA ASP A 38 6.26 -9.19 19.40
C ASP A 38 6.34 -10.29 18.34
N VAL A 39 7.57 -10.75 18.10
CA VAL A 39 7.85 -11.74 17.05
C VAL A 39 7.20 -13.08 17.38
N ASP A 40 7.17 -13.48 18.65
CA ASP A 40 6.62 -14.79 19.04
C ASP A 40 5.10 -14.79 18.94
N SER A 41 4.45 -13.69 19.35
CA SER A 41 3.01 -13.49 19.14
C SER A 41 2.62 -13.57 17.65
N LEU A 42 3.41 -12.94 16.77
CA LEU A 42 3.20 -13.04 15.33
C LEU A 42 3.49 -14.45 14.78
N CYS A 43 4.52 -15.14 15.27
CA CYS A 43 4.81 -16.52 14.87
C CYS A 43 3.63 -17.45 15.19
N HIS A 44 3.02 -17.31 16.37
CA HIS A 44 1.81 -18.05 16.74
C HIS A 44 0.64 -17.75 15.81
N ALA A 45 0.44 -16.48 15.44
CA ALA A 45 -0.61 -16.11 14.51
C ALA A 45 -0.37 -16.60 13.07
N PHE A 46 0.88 -16.82 12.68
CA PHE A 46 1.25 -17.27 11.34
C PHE A 46 1.35 -18.80 11.22
N ASP A 47 1.29 -19.53 12.33
CA ASP A 47 1.44 -20.98 12.32
C ASP A 47 0.36 -21.65 11.45
N GLY A 48 0.77 -22.64 10.67
CA GLY A 48 -0.08 -23.29 9.67
C GLY A 48 -0.36 -22.46 8.41
N CYS A 49 -0.03 -21.16 8.35
CA CYS A 49 -0.23 -20.35 7.15
C CYS A 49 0.86 -20.64 6.10
N ALA A 50 0.47 -20.85 4.83
CA ALA A 50 1.40 -20.99 3.72
C ALA A 50 2.05 -19.65 3.30
N ALA A 51 1.32 -18.56 3.53
CA ALA A 51 1.73 -17.21 3.15
C ALA A 51 1.11 -16.14 4.04
N VAL A 52 1.77 -14.99 4.10
CA VAL A 52 1.31 -13.82 4.85
C VAL A 52 1.10 -12.64 3.90
N PHE A 53 -0.06 -12.00 4.00
CA PHE A 53 -0.35 -10.73 3.32
C PHE A 53 -0.22 -9.59 4.33
N HIS A 54 0.91 -8.90 4.32
CA HIS A 54 1.14 -7.77 5.23
C HIS A 54 0.56 -6.49 4.63
N THR A 55 -0.70 -6.20 4.98
CA THR A 55 -1.46 -5.04 4.48
C THR A 55 -1.60 -3.91 5.50
N SER A 56 -1.17 -4.15 6.75
CA SER A 56 -1.36 -3.19 7.83
C SER A 56 -0.56 -1.91 7.58
N ALA A 57 -1.18 -0.76 7.86
CA ALA A 57 -0.54 0.53 7.87
C ALA A 57 -1.00 1.29 9.10
N PHE A 58 -0.11 2.08 9.71
CA PHE A 58 -0.49 2.90 10.85
C PHE A 58 -1.35 4.08 10.38
N MET A 59 -2.51 4.22 10.99
CA MET A 59 -3.36 5.40 10.84
C MET A 59 -3.39 6.16 12.15
N ASP A 60 -3.41 7.48 12.06
CA ASP A 60 -3.52 8.34 13.24
C ASP A 60 -4.97 8.40 13.73
N PRO A 61 -5.22 8.10 15.02
CA PRO A 61 -6.54 8.23 15.63
C PRO A 61 -6.90 9.68 16.01
N GLY A 62 -5.98 10.66 15.95
CA GLY A 62 -6.21 12.05 16.38
C GLY A 62 -6.69 13.04 15.32
N GLY A 63 -6.65 12.68 14.03
CA GLY A 63 -7.46 13.27 12.96
C GLY A 63 -7.30 14.78 12.67
N VAL A 64 -6.24 15.17 11.94
CA VAL A 64 -6.26 16.35 11.02
C VAL A 64 -5.32 16.16 9.81
N SER A 65 -4.21 15.44 9.98
CA SER A 65 -3.43 14.86 8.86
C SER A 65 -2.57 13.66 9.27
N GLY A 66 -2.25 13.61 10.55
CA GLY A 66 -2.10 12.42 11.37
C GLY A 66 -0.84 11.59 11.24
N TYR A 67 -0.29 11.40 10.05
CA TYR A 67 0.94 10.62 9.94
C TYR A 67 2.18 11.45 10.30
N SER A 68 2.95 10.96 11.28
CA SER A 68 4.08 11.66 11.91
C SER A 68 5.41 10.93 11.68
N LYS A 69 6.54 11.62 11.91
CA LYS A 69 7.87 11.00 11.82
C LYS A 69 8.03 9.77 12.73
N PRO A 70 7.62 9.78 14.02
CA PRO A 70 7.67 8.57 14.85
C PRO A 70 6.85 7.40 14.29
N MET A 71 5.69 7.67 13.69
CA MET A 71 4.88 6.63 13.03
C MET A 71 5.63 6.02 11.83
N ALA A 72 6.37 6.81 11.05
CA ALA A 72 7.23 6.30 9.97
C ALA A 72 8.26 5.28 10.47
N HIS A 73 8.93 5.58 11.60
CA HIS A 73 9.88 4.66 12.22
C HIS A 73 9.19 3.42 12.79
N MET A 74 8.01 3.58 13.40
CA MET A 74 7.22 2.47 13.93
C MET A 74 6.78 1.51 12.82
N GLU A 75 6.29 2.03 11.69
CA GLU A 75 5.89 1.22 10.54
C GLU A 75 7.06 0.42 9.98
N ALA A 76 8.26 1.00 9.93
CA ALA A 76 9.46 0.29 9.51
C ALA A 76 9.84 -0.86 10.46
N ARG A 77 9.73 -0.63 11.78
CA ARG A 77 9.98 -1.68 12.78
C ARG A 77 8.95 -2.80 12.68
N VAL A 78 7.68 -2.48 12.47
CA VAL A 78 6.61 -3.49 12.33
C VAL A 78 6.82 -4.33 11.08
N ALA A 79 7.16 -3.72 9.95
CA ALA A 79 7.49 -4.44 8.72
C ALA A 79 8.65 -5.41 8.94
N GLU A 80 9.71 -4.99 9.63
CA GLU A 80 10.83 -5.86 10.00
C GLU A 80 10.37 -7.05 10.86
N ARG A 81 9.57 -6.80 11.91
CA ARG A 81 9.07 -7.86 12.80
C ARG A 81 8.17 -8.86 12.10
N VAL A 82 7.27 -8.40 11.24
CA VAL A 82 6.40 -9.28 10.45
C VAL A 82 7.21 -10.17 9.52
N ILE A 83 8.21 -9.63 8.82
CA ILE A 83 9.07 -10.44 7.95
C ILE A 83 9.93 -11.40 8.77
N GLU A 84 10.45 -10.98 9.91
CA GLU A 84 11.19 -11.86 10.83
C GLU A 84 10.32 -13.04 11.30
N SER A 85 9.07 -12.78 11.71
CA SER A 85 8.11 -13.83 12.06
C SER A 85 7.80 -14.75 10.88
N CYS A 86 7.62 -14.20 9.67
CA CYS A 86 7.43 -15.03 8.46
C CYS A 86 8.62 -15.96 8.21
N VAL A 87 9.85 -15.51 8.46
CA VAL A 87 11.07 -16.33 8.33
C VAL A 87 11.17 -17.38 9.43
N ARG A 88 10.70 -17.07 10.65
CA ARG A 88 10.75 -17.98 11.80
C ARG A 88 9.65 -19.05 11.77
N THR A 89 8.51 -18.77 11.16
CA THR A 89 7.38 -19.71 11.09
C THR A 89 7.59 -20.73 9.96
N GLN A 90 7.76 -22.00 10.33
CA GLN A 90 8.12 -23.07 9.38
C GLN A 90 7.10 -23.32 8.27
N SER A 91 5.82 -22.99 8.43
CA SER A 91 4.81 -23.14 7.36
C SER A 91 4.85 -22.04 6.31
N VAL A 92 5.37 -20.85 6.65
CA VAL A 92 5.32 -19.67 5.78
C VAL A 92 6.47 -19.70 4.79
N ARG A 93 6.16 -19.61 3.49
CA ARG A 93 7.19 -19.52 2.42
C ARG A 93 7.08 -18.28 1.56
N LYS A 94 5.96 -17.57 1.64
CA LYS A 94 5.66 -16.41 0.80
C LYS A 94 5.12 -15.27 1.65
N CYS A 95 5.56 -14.05 1.35
CA CYS A 95 4.96 -12.85 1.88
C CYS A 95 4.63 -11.88 0.74
N VAL A 96 3.38 -11.40 0.70
CA VAL A 96 2.97 -10.27 -0.12
C VAL A 96 2.89 -9.04 0.78
N PHE A 97 3.72 -8.04 0.49
CA PHE A 97 3.84 -6.83 1.29
C PHE A 97 3.16 -5.65 0.60
N THR A 98 2.24 -4.99 1.28
CA THR A 98 1.58 -3.78 0.76
C THR A 98 2.41 -2.54 1.07
N SER A 99 3.18 -2.11 0.07
CA SER A 99 3.91 -0.84 0.07
C SER A 99 2.98 0.30 -0.43
N SER A 100 3.52 1.25 -1.18
CA SER A 100 2.78 2.35 -1.80
C SER A 100 3.56 2.90 -2.99
N LEU A 101 2.85 3.48 -3.96
CA LEU A 101 3.45 4.30 -5.02
C LEU A 101 4.33 5.44 -4.45
N LEU A 102 4.02 5.92 -3.24
CA LEU A 102 4.84 6.92 -2.53
C LEU A 102 6.25 6.43 -2.19
N ALA A 103 6.52 5.13 -2.22
CA ALA A 103 7.86 4.58 -2.11
C ALA A 103 8.65 4.62 -3.43
N CYS A 104 8.06 5.14 -4.52
CA CYS A 104 8.68 5.20 -5.85
C CYS A 104 8.83 6.62 -6.42
N VAL A 105 7.94 7.56 -6.06
CA VAL A 105 7.77 8.83 -6.79
C VAL A 105 8.61 10.01 -6.28
N TRP A 106 9.01 10.04 -5.01
CA TRP A 106 9.67 11.21 -4.42
C TRP A 106 11.18 11.15 -4.63
N ARG A 107 11.70 11.74 -5.71
CA ARG A 107 13.10 11.56 -6.13
C ARG A 107 13.81 12.90 -6.30
N GLN A 108 15.11 12.94 -6.02
CA GLN A 108 15.94 14.15 -6.23
C GLN A 108 16.28 14.42 -7.71
N ASN A 109 15.85 13.56 -8.63
CA ASN A 109 16.30 13.63 -10.02
C ASN A 109 15.63 14.79 -10.76
N SER A 110 16.42 15.80 -11.13
CA SER A 110 16.05 16.72 -12.19
C SER A 110 16.01 15.96 -13.53
N PRO A 111 15.01 16.17 -14.40
CA PRO A 111 14.94 15.48 -15.68
C PRO A 111 16.21 15.74 -16.50
N ARG A 112 16.99 14.68 -16.74
CA ARG A 112 18.30 14.76 -17.45
C ARG A 112 18.15 15.27 -18.88
N ASN A 113 16.96 15.17 -19.46
CA ASN A 113 16.63 15.66 -20.79
C ASN A 113 15.17 16.15 -20.80
N ARG A 114 14.94 17.42 -21.16
CA ARG A 114 13.59 18.03 -21.20
C ARG A 114 12.71 17.48 -22.33
N HIS A 115 13.26 16.70 -23.26
CA HIS A 115 12.54 16.15 -24.41
C HIS A 115 12.02 14.72 -24.21
N ILE A 116 12.51 13.98 -23.20
CA ILE A 116 12.09 12.60 -22.96
C ILE A 116 11.63 12.47 -21.49
N PRO A 117 10.35 12.12 -21.24
CA PRO A 117 9.87 11.92 -19.88
C PRO A 117 10.65 10.82 -19.17
N THR A 118 11.01 11.07 -17.91
CA THR A 118 11.64 10.08 -17.03
C THR A 118 10.59 9.03 -16.62
N ILE A 119 10.84 7.76 -16.93
CA ILE A 119 9.92 6.68 -16.57
C ILE A 119 10.06 6.39 -15.07
N VAL A 120 8.93 6.34 -14.37
CA VAL A 120 8.82 5.87 -12.99
C VAL A 120 8.20 4.48 -13.01
N ASP A 121 9.03 3.49 -12.70
CA ASP A 121 8.71 2.06 -12.71
C ASP A 121 9.08 1.41 -11.35
N GLU A 122 9.00 0.08 -11.29
CA GLU A 122 9.25 -0.70 -10.09
C GLU A 122 10.71 -0.61 -9.57
N ASN A 123 11.65 -0.12 -10.38
CA ASN A 123 13.05 0.06 -9.98
C ASN A 123 13.29 1.39 -9.27
N CYS A 124 12.31 2.30 -9.31
CA CYS A 124 12.43 3.63 -8.72
C CYS A 124 12.14 3.60 -7.22
N TRP A 125 13.00 4.24 -6.44
CA TRP A 125 12.82 4.41 -5.00
C TRP A 125 12.72 5.88 -4.65
N SER A 126 11.83 6.18 -3.71
CA SER A 126 11.78 7.49 -3.07
C SER A 126 13.02 7.75 -2.22
N ASP A 127 13.48 8.98 -2.24
CA ASP A 127 14.60 9.46 -1.45
C ASP A 127 14.12 9.84 -0.04
N GLU A 128 14.66 9.17 0.97
CA GLU A 128 14.23 9.39 2.34
C GLU A 128 14.61 10.77 2.86
N SER A 129 15.71 11.36 2.40
CA SER A 129 16.13 12.71 2.81
C SER A 129 15.16 13.75 2.27
N LEU A 130 14.81 13.68 0.98
CA LEU A 130 13.77 14.50 0.37
C LEU A 130 12.44 14.38 1.11
N CYS A 131 12.01 13.16 1.44
CA CYS A 131 10.79 12.95 2.21
C CYS A 131 10.85 13.59 3.60
N ARG A 132 12.01 13.58 4.27
CA ARG A 132 12.21 14.26 5.57
C ARG A 132 12.17 15.78 5.42
N ASP A 133 12.86 16.31 4.43
CA ASP A 133 12.97 17.76 4.19
C ASP A 133 11.61 18.37 3.85
N LYS A 134 10.84 17.70 2.99
CA LYS A 134 9.47 18.08 2.63
C LYS A 134 8.42 17.66 3.66
N LYS A 135 8.81 17.02 4.77
CA LYS A 135 7.91 16.52 5.83
C LYS A 135 6.83 15.56 5.31
N LEU A 136 7.14 14.79 4.27
CA LEU A 136 6.30 13.78 3.64
C LEU A 136 6.36 12.47 4.44
N TRP A 137 5.95 12.53 5.71
CA TRP A 137 6.16 11.44 6.67
C TRP A 137 5.55 10.12 6.24
N PHE A 138 4.40 10.14 5.57
CA PHE A 138 3.75 8.92 5.08
C PHE A 138 4.57 8.26 3.95
N ALA A 139 5.05 9.05 3.00
CA ALA A 139 5.96 8.56 1.96
C ALA A 139 7.26 8.01 2.56
N LEU A 140 7.82 8.71 3.57
CA LEU A 140 8.98 8.24 4.32
C LEU A 140 8.72 6.88 4.97
N GLY A 141 7.60 6.75 5.70
CA GLY A 141 7.22 5.52 6.39
C GLY A 141 7.07 4.34 5.45
N LYS A 142 6.34 4.51 4.34
CA LYS A 142 6.19 3.48 3.30
C LYS A 142 7.52 3.08 2.68
N THR A 143 8.39 4.05 2.39
CA THR A 143 9.73 3.79 1.85
C THR A 143 10.59 2.99 2.84
N MET A 144 10.64 3.42 4.10
CA MET A 144 11.44 2.77 5.14
C MET A 144 10.92 1.36 5.46
N ALA A 145 9.61 1.18 5.52
CA ALA A 145 8.98 -0.11 5.80
C ALA A 145 9.25 -1.12 4.69
N GLU A 146 9.12 -0.72 3.42
CA GLU A 146 9.45 -1.61 2.32
C GLU A 146 10.94 -1.99 2.32
N LYS A 147 11.85 -1.02 2.54
CA LYS A 147 13.28 -1.31 2.66
C LYS A 147 13.61 -2.20 3.86
N ALA A 148 12.93 -2.04 4.99
CA ALA A 148 13.10 -2.89 6.16
C ALA A 148 12.64 -4.33 5.86
N ALA A 149 11.48 -4.50 5.21
CA ALA A 149 10.98 -5.79 4.79
C ALA A 149 11.98 -6.52 3.85
N TRP A 150 12.50 -5.82 2.83
CA TRP A 150 13.51 -6.40 1.94
C TRP A 150 14.81 -6.77 2.65
N ARG A 151 15.28 -5.94 3.60
CA ARG A 151 16.47 -6.26 4.40
C ARG A 151 16.26 -7.49 5.27
N ALA A 152 15.11 -7.61 5.92
CA ALA A 152 14.77 -8.74 6.79
C ALA A 152 14.60 -10.06 6.01
N ALA A 153 14.07 -10.01 4.79
CA ALA A 153 13.91 -11.19 3.93
C ALA A 153 15.22 -11.62 3.22
N ARG A 154 16.21 -10.73 3.12
CA ARG A 154 17.41 -10.96 2.29
C ARG A 154 18.19 -12.19 2.75
N GLY A 155 18.39 -13.13 1.83
CA GLY A 155 19.17 -14.35 2.08
C GLY A 155 18.45 -15.36 2.98
N ARG A 156 17.14 -15.23 3.18
CA ARG A 156 16.30 -16.14 3.97
C ARG A 156 15.38 -16.93 3.05
N ASP A 157 14.85 -18.05 3.54
CA ASP A 157 13.88 -18.91 2.83
C ASP A 157 12.45 -18.32 2.87
N LEU A 158 12.32 -17.07 2.41
CA LEU A 158 11.06 -16.38 2.31
C LEU A 158 11.00 -15.63 0.98
N LYS A 159 10.05 -16.00 0.12
CA LYS A 159 9.80 -15.25 -1.11
C LYS A 159 8.95 -14.03 -0.79
N LEU A 160 9.55 -12.85 -0.88
CA LEU A 160 8.88 -11.55 -0.69
C LEU A 160 8.52 -10.93 -2.04
N VAL A 161 7.29 -10.42 -2.17
CA VAL A 161 6.89 -9.52 -3.27
C VAL A 161 6.17 -8.31 -2.69
N ALA A 162 6.51 -7.11 -3.18
CA ALA A 162 5.87 -5.88 -2.77
C ALA A 162 4.87 -5.38 -3.83
N VAL A 163 3.65 -5.05 -3.41
CA VAL A 163 2.68 -4.33 -4.23
C VAL A 163 2.67 -2.87 -3.80
N CYS A 164 2.85 -1.96 -4.75
CA CYS A 164 2.94 -0.51 -4.55
C CYS A 164 1.68 0.15 -5.13
N PRO A 165 0.53 0.09 -4.44
CA PRO A 165 -0.69 0.73 -4.89
C PRO A 165 -0.56 2.26 -4.88
N ALA A 166 -1.20 2.90 -5.86
CA ALA A 166 -1.45 4.34 -5.85
C ALA A 166 -2.51 4.71 -4.80
N LEU A 167 -3.08 5.92 -4.87
CA LEU A 167 -4.12 6.33 -3.92
C LEU A 167 -5.34 5.42 -4.06
N VAL A 168 -5.62 4.65 -3.02
CA VAL A 168 -6.71 3.68 -3.03
C VAL A 168 -8.05 4.41 -2.91
N THR A 169 -8.94 4.19 -3.87
CA THR A 169 -10.28 4.76 -3.95
C THR A 169 -11.35 3.67 -3.89
N GLY A 170 -12.61 4.05 -3.66
CA GLY A 170 -13.76 3.15 -3.75
C GLY A 170 -14.92 3.60 -2.86
N PRO A 171 -16.20 3.36 -3.25
CA PRO A 171 -17.38 3.96 -2.59
C PRO A 171 -17.48 3.72 -1.08
N ARG A 172 -16.95 2.59 -0.58
CA ARG A 172 -16.93 2.23 0.85
C ARG A 172 -15.57 2.39 1.52
N PHE A 173 -14.50 2.56 0.75
CA PHE A 173 -13.13 2.66 1.28
C PHE A 173 -12.81 4.10 1.70
N CYS A 174 -13.12 5.09 0.86
CA CYS A 174 -12.77 6.49 1.11
C CYS A 174 -13.37 7.02 2.43
N ARG A 175 -14.62 6.62 2.75
CA ARG A 175 -15.30 7.06 3.99
C ARG A 175 -14.72 6.43 5.26
N ARG A 176 -14.06 5.27 5.16
CA ARG A 176 -13.49 4.54 6.31
C ARG A 176 -12.00 4.79 6.51
N ASN A 177 -11.31 5.29 5.48
CA ASN A 177 -9.87 5.54 5.48
C ASN A 177 -9.53 6.99 5.09
N SER A 178 -10.25 7.94 5.67
CA SER A 178 -10.05 9.37 5.41
C SER A 178 -8.65 9.81 5.83
N THR A 179 -8.17 9.41 7.02
CA THR A 179 -6.84 9.81 7.53
C THR A 179 -5.69 9.28 6.68
N GLY A 180 -5.73 8.02 6.23
CA GLY A 180 -4.69 7.48 5.35
C GLY A 180 -4.65 8.17 3.99
N SER A 181 -5.82 8.46 3.42
CA SER A 181 -5.93 9.21 2.15
C SER A 181 -5.40 10.64 2.28
N ILE A 182 -5.73 11.31 3.39
CA ILE A 182 -5.23 12.65 3.74
C ILE A 182 -3.71 12.66 3.92
N ALA A 183 -3.14 11.63 4.54
CA ALA A 183 -1.69 11.49 4.71
C ALA A 183 -0.97 11.21 3.38
N TYR A 184 -1.56 10.37 2.52
CA TYR A 184 -1.07 10.10 1.17
C TYR A 184 -1.00 11.38 0.33
N LEU A 185 -2.02 12.23 0.41
CA LEU A 185 -2.14 13.44 -0.38
C LEU A 185 -1.27 14.61 0.11
N LYS A 186 -0.39 14.39 1.11
CA LYS A 186 0.68 15.35 1.39
C LYS A 186 1.63 15.41 0.19
N GLY A 187 1.75 16.58 -0.43
CA GLY A 187 2.50 16.76 -1.67
C GLY A 187 1.72 16.43 -2.95
N ALA A 188 0.40 16.29 -2.87
CA ALA A 188 -0.41 15.95 -4.04
C ALA A 188 -0.35 16.97 -5.18
N HIS A 189 -0.23 18.26 -4.88
CA HIS A 189 -0.01 19.31 -5.88
C HIS A 189 1.23 19.04 -6.75
N GLU A 190 2.36 18.67 -6.13
CA GLU A 190 3.60 18.35 -6.85
C GLU A 190 3.44 17.05 -7.66
N MET A 191 2.87 16.00 -7.07
CA MET A 191 2.59 14.77 -7.79
C MET A 191 1.66 15.00 -8.99
N PHE A 192 0.66 15.87 -8.86
CA PHE A 192 -0.25 16.24 -9.93
C PHE A 192 0.48 17.00 -11.05
N ALA A 193 1.24 18.04 -10.71
CA ALA A 193 2.04 18.81 -11.66
C ALA A 193 3.06 17.96 -12.42
N GLU A 194 3.61 16.93 -11.77
CA GLU A 194 4.59 16.01 -12.37
C GLU A 194 3.95 14.84 -13.14
N GLY A 195 2.63 14.69 -13.13
CA GLY A 195 1.93 13.56 -13.76
C GLY A 195 2.10 12.22 -13.02
N LEU A 196 2.40 12.27 -11.73
CA LEU A 196 2.65 11.13 -10.84
C LEU A 196 1.49 10.86 -9.86
N LEU A 197 0.47 11.72 -9.80
CA LEU A 197 -0.73 11.47 -9.01
C LEU A 197 -1.61 10.44 -9.70
N ALA A 198 -1.83 9.29 -9.07
CA ALA A 198 -2.65 8.21 -9.60
C ALA A 198 -3.58 7.63 -8.53
N THR A 199 -4.66 6.99 -8.98
CA THR A 199 -5.63 6.28 -8.15
C THR A 199 -5.72 4.81 -8.53
N VAL A 200 -6.28 4.01 -7.62
CA VAL A 200 -6.60 2.60 -7.84
C VAL A 200 -7.85 2.20 -7.07
N ASP A 201 -8.79 1.50 -7.71
CA ASP A 201 -9.92 0.94 -6.99
C ASP A 201 -9.47 -0.16 -6.00
N VAL A 202 -10.06 -0.17 -4.81
CA VAL A 202 -9.74 -1.13 -3.74
C VAL A 202 -9.90 -2.59 -4.19
N GLN A 203 -10.89 -2.90 -5.03
CA GLN A 203 -11.08 -4.25 -5.57
C GLN A 203 -9.91 -4.64 -6.46
N LYS A 204 -9.43 -3.72 -7.30
CA LYS A 204 -8.28 -3.96 -8.16
C LYS A 204 -7.00 -4.16 -7.37
N VAL A 205 -6.83 -3.46 -6.24
CA VAL A 205 -5.70 -3.72 -5.32
C VAL A 205 -5.78 -5.13 -4.75
N ALA A 206 -6.96 -5.56 -4.28
CA ALA A 206 -7.15 -6.91 -3.75
C ALA A 206 -6.87 -7.98 -4.83
N GLU A 207 -7.42 -7.81 -6.04
CA GLU A 207 -7.13 -8.67 -7.18
C GLU A 207 -5.62 -8.75 -7.48
N ALA A 208 -4.92 -7.60 -7.45
CA ALA A 208 -3.48 -7.55 -7.70
C ALA A 208 -2.68 -8.34 -6.65
N HIS A 209 -3.05 -8.27 -5.36
CA HIS A 209 -2.38 -9.05 -4.31
C HIS A 209 -2.56 -10.55 -4.54
N VAL A 210 -3.77 -10.99 -4.89
CA VAL A 210 -4.07 -12.40 -5.20
C VAL A 210 -3.29 -12.87 -6.44
N CYS A 211 -3.32 -12.10 -7.53
CA CYS A 211 -2.60 -12.46 -8.77
C CYS A 211 -1.10 -12.57 -8.55
N VAL A 212 -0.53 -11.64 -7.76
CA VAL A 212 0.88 -11.69 -7.37
C VAL A 212 1.17 -12.96 -6.59
N TYR A 213 0.38 -13.24 -5.55
CA TYR A 213 0.58 -14.42 -4.71
C TYR A 213 0.54 -15.74 -5.51
N GLU A 214 -0.46 -15.91 -6.37
CA GLU A 214 -0.62 -17.10 -7.21
C GLU A 214 0.60 -17.27 -8.14
N ALA A 215 1.09 -16.17 -8.71
CA ALA A 215 2.25 -16.18 -9.60
C ALA A 215 3.61 -16.27 -8.89
N MET A 216 3.67 -16.14 -7.56
CA MET A 216 4.93 -16.23 -6.81
C MET A 216 5.58 -17.61 -6.88
N SER A 217 4.88 -18.68 -7.24
CA SER A 217 5.57 -19.95 -7.49
C SER A 217 6.44 -19.92 -8.75
N ASN A 218 6.10 -19.07 -9.72
CA ASN A 218 6.64 -19.16 -11.07
C ASN A 218 7.36 -17.86 -11.47
N THR A 219 6.60 -16.79 -11.64
CA THR A 219 7.06 -15.57 -12.35
C THR A 219 7.08 -14.33 -11.48
N ALA A 220 6.29 -14.26 -10.40
CA ALA A 220 6.20 -13.05 -9.61
C ALA A 220 7.39 -12.88 -8.65
N CYS A 221 8.04 -11.72 -8.72
CA CYS A 221 9.19 -11.35 -7.90
C CYS A 221 9.33 -9.82 -7.79
N GLY A 222 10.05 -9.32 -6.79
CA GLY A 222 10.38 -7.90 -6.67
C GLY A 222 9.16 -7.03 -6.33
N ARG A 223 9.02 -5.90 -7.02
CA ARG A 223 7.97 -4.89 -6.76
C ARG A 223 6.96 -4.84 -7.91
N TYR A 224 5.75 -4.34 -7.66
CA TYR A 224 4.68 -4.13 -8.64
C TYR A 224 3.96 -2.81 -8.38
N ILE A 225 4.03 -1.84 -9.29
CA ILE A 225 3.25 -0.60 -9.18
C ILE A 225 1.81 -0.86 -9.64
N CYS A 226 0.82 -0.48 -8.83
CA CYS A 226 -0.59 -0.76 -9.08
C CYS A 226 -1.44 0.52 -9.12
N TYR A 227 -1.92 0.88 -10.31
CA TYR A 227 -2.88 1.98 -10.53
C TYR A 227 -3.83 1.67 -11.70
N ASP A 228 -4.95 2.38 -11.77
CA ASP A 228 -5.89 2.33 -12.90
C ASP A 228 -6.08 3.68 -13.60
N ARG A 229 -5.89 4.79 -12.90
CA ARG A 229 -6.07 6.14 -13.46
C ARG A 229 -4.98 7.07 -12.97
N ILE A 230 -4.39 7.83 -13.90
CA ILE A 230 -3.51 8.96 -13.58
C ILE A 230 -4.39 10.21 -13.61
N ILE A 231 -4.27 11.07 -12.59
CA ILE A 231 -5.00 12.34 -12.50
C ILE A 231 -4.19 13.38 -13.26
N GLN A 232 -4.72 13.86 -14.37
CA GLN A 232 -4.01 14.76 -15.30
C GLN A 232 -4.69 16.11 -15.46
N ARG A 233 -6.01 16.17 -15.24
CA ARG A 233 -6.80 17.39 -15.45
C ARG A 233 -7.27 17.98 -14.13
N ALA A 234 -7.47 19.30 -14.11
CA ALA A 234 -7.93 20.02 -12.93
C ALA A 234 -9.33 19.54 -12.48
N GLU A 235 -10.20 19.17 -13.43
CA GLU A 235 -11.54 18.65 -13.14
C GLU A 235 -11.46 17.27 -12.47
N GLU A 236 -10.52 16.42 -12.87
CA GLU A 236 -10.29 15.11 -12.25
C GLU A 236 -9.74 15.26 -10.83
N ALA A 237 -8.86 16.24 -10.60
CA ALA A 237 -8.35 16.58 -9.28
C ALA A 237 -9.46 17.09 -8.36
N ALA A 238 -10.30 18.01 -8.83
CA ALA A 238 -11.43 18.56 -8.09
C ALA A 238 -12.47 17.48 -7.75
N GLU A 239 -12.75 16.56 -8.68
CA GLU A 239 -13.65 15.43 -8.42
C GLU A 239 -13.07 14.47 -7.37
N LEU A 240 -11.77 14.18 -7.43
CA LEU A 240 -11.09 13.36 -6.42
C LEU A 240 -11.15 14.00 -5.03
N GLU A 241 -10.91 15.31 -4.93
CA GLU A 241 -11.04 16.09 -3.69
C GLU A 241 -12.46 15.99 -3.11
N ARG A 242 -13.47 16.19 -3.96
CA ARG A 242 -14.89 16.06 -3.59
C ARG A 242 -15.23 14.65 -3.09
N GLN A 243 -14.75 13.60 -3.76
CA GLN A 243 -14.99 12.21 -3.35
C GLN A 243 -14.34 11.86 -2.00
N LEU A 244 -13.20 12.48 -1.69
CA LEU A 244 -12.46 12.26 -0.44
C LEU A 244 -12.91 13.18 0.69
N GLY A 245 -13.78 14.16 0.42
CA GLY A 245 -14.22 15.14 1.41
C GLY A 245 -13.08 16.05 1.89
N ILE A 246 -12.13 16.35 1.02
CA ILE A 246 -10.98 17.23 1.28
C ILE A 246 -11.02 18.41 0.31
N ALA A 247 -10.59 19.60 0.72
CA ALA A 247 -10.56 20.78 -0.14
C ALA A 247 -9.11 21.29 -0.32
N ASN A 248 -8.79 21.77 -1.52
CA ASN A 248 -7.59 22.53 -1.87
C ASN A 248 -6.25 21.85 -1.51
N ARG A 249 -6.13 20.54 -1.76
CA ARG A 249 -4.89 19.77 -1.52
C ARG A 249 -4.15 19.38 -2.80
N ILE A 250 -4.89 19.30 -3.90
CA ILE A 250 -4.42 18.88 -5.22
C ILE A 250 -4.47 20.08 -6.17
N SER A 251 -5.59 20.81 -6.17
CA SER A 251 -5.81 22.01 -6.97
C SER A 251 -5.21 23.25 -6.28
N GLY A 252 -3.97 23.59 -6.65
CA GLY A 252 -3.32 24.87 -6.31
C GLY A 252 -3.36 25.84 -7.49
N GLU A 253 -2.88 27.09 -7.32
CA GLU A 253 -2.77 28.08 -8.41
C GLU A 253 -2.03 27.46 -9.60
N THR A 254 -2.77 27.27 -10.70
CA THR A 254 -2.38 26.47 -11.87
C THR A 254 -1.06 26.92 -12.48
N PRO A 255 0.00 26.10 -12.47
CA PRO A 255 1.08 26.28 -13.41
C PRO A 255 0.62 25.79 -14.78
N THR A 256 0.59 26.74 -15.70
CA THR A 256 0.58 26.60 -17.16
C THR A 256 1.07 25.26 -17.69
N ASP A 257 0.35 24.73 -18.69
CA ASP A 257 0.73 23.84 -19.81
C ASP A 257 2.20 23.39 -19.91
N HIS A 258 2.75 22.79 -18.84
CA HIS A 258 4.12 22.32 -18.79
C HIS A 258 4.16 20.84 -19.20
N PRO A 259 5.12 20.43 -20.03
CA PRO A 259 5.29 19.04 -20.39
C PRO A 259 5.53 18.19 -19.14
N THR A 260 4.73 17.14 -18.96
CA THR A 260 4.90 16.18 -17.87
C THR A 260 6.29 15.55 -17.95
N TRP A 261 7.14 15.84 -16.96
CA TRP A 261 8.52 15.38 -16.95
C TRP A 261 8.66 13.90 -16.61
N PHE A 262 7.61 13.29 -16.07
CA PHE A 262 7.59 11.90 -15.67
C PHE A 262 6.46 11.11 -16.32
N LYS A 263 6.67 9.80 -16.43
CA LYS A 263 5.66 8.85 -16.89
C LYS A 263 5.62 7.64 -15.96
N LEU A 264 4.49 7.45 -15.28
CA LEU A 264 4.24 6.24 -14.49
C LEU A 264 4.12 5.00 -15.39
N CYS A 265 4.64 3.88 -14.90
CA CYS A 265 4.57 2.58 -15.56
C CYS A 265 4.06 1.51 -14.58
N ASN A 266 2.95 0.85 -14.92
CA ASN A 266 2.42 -0.33 -14.25
C ASN A 266 2.41 -1.58 -15.16
N ARG A 267 3.19 -1.58 -16.25
CA ARG A 267 3.17 -2.66 -17.26
C ARG A 267 3.34 -4.05 -16.65
N LYS A 268 4.13 -4.17 -15.58
CA LYS A 268 4.40 -5.45 -14.91
C LYS A 268 3.15 -6.06 -14.29
N ILE A 269 2.38 -5.28 -13.53
CA ILE A 269 1.12 -5.78 -12.93
C ILE A 269 0.03 -5.93 -13.99
N SER A 270 -0.04 -5.04 -14.98
CA SER A 270 -1.04 -5.13 -16.05
C SER A 270 -0.89 -6.41 -16.85
N ARG A 271 0.35 -6.78 -17.24
CA ARG A 271 0.62 -8.05 -17.92
C ARG A 271 0.19 -9.24 -17.08
N LEU A 272 0.55 -9.24 -15.79
CA LEU A 272 0.20 -10.31 -14.87
C LEU A 272 -1.32 -10.52 -14.76
N MET A 273 -2.07 -9.42 -14.56
CA MET A 273 -3.52 -9.48 -14.39
C MET A 273 -4.26 -9.77 -15.71
N SER A 274 -3.75 -9.31 -16.85
CA SER A 274 -4.33 -9.62 -18.17
C SER A 274 -4.18 -11.09 -18.55
N SER A 275 -3.03 -11.72 -18.25
CA SER A 275 -2.82 -13.16 -18.49
C SER A 275 -3.77 -14.04 -17.67
N ARG A 276 -4.27 -13.55 -16.53
CA ARG A 276 -5.29 -14.25 -15.76
C ARG A 276 -6.67 -14.15 -16.40
N ARG A 277 -7.05 -12.96 -16.89
CA ARG A 277 -8.36 -12.73 -17.53
C ARG A 277 -8.55 -13.59 -18.78
N SER A 278 -7.48 -13.90 -19.52
CA SER A 278 -7.55 -14.84 -20.65
C SER A 278 -7.83 -16.28 -20.21
N CYS A 279 -7.39 -16.72 -19.02
CA CYS A 279 -7.66 -18.07 -18.53
C CYS A 279 -9.03 -18.24 -17.87
N THR A 280 -9.68 -17.17 -17.40
CA THR A 280 -10.97 -17.28 -16.71
C THR A 280 -12.18 -17.41 -17.64
N TYR A 281 -12.06 -17.05 -18.93
CA TYR A 281 -13.16 -17.21 -19.90
C TYR A 281 -13.34 -18.66 -20.38
N ASP A 282 -12.33 -19.52 -20.21
CA ASP A 282 -12.41 -20.93 -20.64
C ASP A 282 -13.03 -21.87 -19.57
N VAL A 283 -13.25 -21.40 -18.34
CA VAL A 283 -13.71 -22.26 -17.23
C VAL A 283 -15.23 -22.20 -17.00
N TYR A 284 -15.94 -21.21 -17.57
CA TYR A 284 -17.40 -21.07 -17.41
C TYR A 284 -18.25 -21.58 -18.58
N SER A 285 -17.63 -22.13 -19.64
CA SER A 285 -18.35 -22.56 -20.85
C SER A 285 -18.51 -24.08 -21.00
N VAL A 286 -18.16 -24.90 -19.99
CA VAL A 286 -18.21 -26.38 -20.09
C VAL A 286 -19.06 -27.05 -18.98
N LEU A 287 -20.06 -26.35 -18.42
CA LEU A 287 -21.01 -26.97 -17.48
C LEU A 287 -22.49 -26.83 -17.86
N TYR A 288 -22.79 -26.52 -19.13
CA TYR A 288 -24.13 -26.73 -19.69
C TYR A 288 -24.02 -27.26 -21.11
N ASN A 289 -23.99 -28.59 -21.24
CA ASN A 289 -24.60 -29.38 -22.31
C ASN A 289 -24.68 -30.84 -21.87
#